data_AF-M1ERJ2-F1
#
_entry.id   AF-M1ERJ2-F1
#
_cell.length_a   1.000
_cell.length_b   1.000
_cell.length_c   1.000
_cell.angle_alpha   90.00
_cell.angle_beta   90.00
_cell.angle_gamma   90.00
#
_symmetry.space_group_name_H-M   'P 1'
#
loop_
_entity.id
_entity.type
_entity.pdbx_description
1 polymer ?
#
loop_
_entity_poly.entity_id
_entity_poly.type
_entity_poly.pdbx_seq_one_letter_code
_entity_poly.pdbx_strand_id
1 'polypeptide(L)'
;FLLILPGIRGHSRWFWLVRVLLSLFIGAEIVAVHFSAQWSVGGMNTNTSYKAFSAARVSAHIGLHVGLEGINITLTGTPVQQLNETIDYN
;
A
#
# COMPACT_ATOMS: atom_id res chain seq x y z
N PHE A 1 19.32 -18.29 4.49
CA PHE A 1 20.19 -18.06 5.67
C PHE A 1 19.85 -18.98 6.85
N LEU A 2 18.58 -19.12 7.24
CA LEU A 2 18.20 -19.98 8.38
C LEU A 2 18.65 -21.45 8.26
N LEU A 3 18.66 -22.02 7.05
CA LEU A 3 19.12 -23.40 6.79
C LEU A 3 20.63 -23.60 7.06
N ILE A 4 21.46 -22.57 6.87
CA ILE A 4 22.92 -22.65 7.08
C ILE A 4 23.33 -22.19 8.50
N LEU A 5 22.39 -21.61 9.26
CA LEU A 5 22.60 -21.10 10.61
C LEU A 5 23.15 -22.15 11.60
N PRO A 6 22.70 -23.43 11.60
CA PRO A 6 23.24 -24.46 12.49
C PRO A 6 24.75 -24.70 12.28
N GLY A 7 25.27 -24.43 11.09
CA GLY A 7 26.70 -24.55 10.76
C GLY A 7 27.57 -23.44 11.40
N ILE A 8 26.97 -22.38 11.95
CA ILE A 8 27.70 -21.28 12.61
C ILE A 8 27.97 -21.65 14.06
N ARG A 9 29.23 -21.50 14.49
CA ARG A 9 29.74 -21.97 15.78
C ARG A 9 29.36 -21.04 16.95
N GLY A 10 28.82 -21.62 18.02
CA GLY A 10 28.73 -21.03 19.37
C GLY A 10 27.95 -19.70 19.48
N HIS A 11 28.35 -18.86 20.45
CA HIS A 11 27.73 -17.58 20.78
C HIS A 11 27.69 -16.56 19.62
N SER A 12 28.60 -16.69 18.65
CA SER A 12 28.62 -15.82 17.46
C SER A 12 27.38 -16.02 16.57
N ARG A 13 26.71 -17.18 16.66
CA ARG A 13 25.48 -17.48 15.89
C ARG A 13 24.39 -16.43 16.07
N TRP A 14 24.19 -15.93 17.28
CA TRP A 14 23.19 -14.89 17.56
C TRP A 14 23.57 -13.57 16.88
N PHE A 15 24.82 -13.15 17.00
CA PHE A 15 25.33 -11.95 16.33
C PHE A 15 25.15 -12.03 14.80
N TRP A 16 25.50 -13.17 14.21
CA TRP A 16 25.32 -13.39 12.77
C TRP A 16 23.85 -13.38 12.34
N LEU A 17 22.97 -13.96 13.15
CA LEU A 17 21.53 -13.95 12.88
C LEU A 17 20.97 -12.53 12.87
N VAL A 18 21.22 -11.76 13.93
CA VAL A 18 20.75 -10.37 14.01
C VAL A 18 21.34 -9.54 12.87
N ARG A 19 22.63 -9.67 12.59
CA ARG A 19 23.30 -8.93 11.53
C ARG A 19 22.68 -9.18 10.15
N VAL A 20 22.43 -10.45 9.81
CA VAL A 20 21.88 -10.79 8.49
C VAL A 20 20.40 -10.40 8.39
N LEU A 21 19.61 -10.61 9.45
CA LEU A 21 18.22 -10.19 9.45
C LEU A 21 18.09 -8.67 9.34
N LEU A 22 18.89 -7.90 10.07
CA LEU A 22 18.88 -6.44 9.99
C LEU A 22 19.31 -5.95 8.60
N SER A 23 20.37 -6.54 8.03
CA SER A 23 20.81 -6.19 6.67
C SER A 23 19.75 -6.51 5.62
N LEU A 24 19.08 -7.65 5.75
CA LEU A 24 18.01 -8.03 4.82
C LEU A 24 16.79 -7.12 4.98
N PHE A 25 16.42 -6.79 6.23
CA PHE A 25 15.33 -5.88 6.53
C PHE A 25 15.57 -4.49 5.94
N ILE A 26 16.75 -3.91 6.17
CA ILE A 26 17.11 -2.60 5.59
C ILE A 26 17.01 -2.63 4.06
N GLY A 27 17.57 -3.66 3.42
CA GLY A 27 17.50 -3.79 1.96
C GLY A 27 16.06 -3.94 1.45
N ALA A 28 15.25 -4.76 2.12
CA ALA A 28 13.86 -4.97 1.76
C ALA A 28 13.02 -3.70 1.92
N GLU A 29 13.19 -2.96 3.03
CA GLU A 29 12.51 -1.69 3.26
C GLU A 29 12.88 -0.64 2.21
N ILE A 30 14.16 -0.52 1.83
CA ILE A 30 14.58 0.41 0.78
C ILE A 30 13.83 0.12 -0.53
N VAL A 31 13.76 -1.14 -0.93
CA VAL A 31 13.06 -1.56 -2.16
C VAL A 31 11.54 -1.35 -2.01
N ALA A 32 10.96 -1.73 -0.88
CA ALA A 32 9.52 -1.62 -0.65
C ALA A 32 9.06 -0.15 -0.64
N VAL A 33 9.76 0.72 0.07
CA VAL A 33 9.45 2.16 0.14
C VAL A 33 9.60 2.82 -1.22
N HIS A 34 10.60 2.43 -2.02
CA HIS A 34 10.81 2.97 -3.36
C HIS A 34 9.61 2.74 -4.29
N PHE A 35 9.03 1.54 -4.26
CA PHE A 35 7.85 1.18 -5.05
C PHE A 35 6.51 1.45 -4.35
N SER A 36 6.53 1.96 -3.12
CA SER A 36 5.30 2.26 -2.39
C SER A 36 4.61 3.51 -2.92
N ALA A 37 3.27 3.48 -2.96
CA ALA A 37 2.44 4.65 -3.27
C ALA A 37 2.01 5.42 -1.99
N GLN A 38 2.71 5.25 -0.87
CA GLN A 38 2.27 5.73 0.44
C GLN A 38 3.12 6.90 0.97
N TRP A 39 3.81 7.63 0.08
CA TRP A 39 4.63 8.77 0.47
C TRP A 39 3.80 9.96 0.95
N SER A 40 2.65 10.19 0.32
CA SER A 40 1.65 11.12 0.81
C SER A 40 0.26 10.54 0.57
N VAL A 41 -0.54 10.47 1.62
CA VAL A 41 -1.88 9.89 1.57
C VAL A 41 -2.88 10.93 2.05
N GLY A 42 -3.96 11.10 1.29
CA GLY A 42 -5.10 11.91 1.67
C GLY A 42 -6.38 11.24 1.23
N GLY A 43 -7.47 11.49 1.95
CA GLY A 43 -8.77 10.98 1.56
C GLY A 43 -9.90 11.80 2.14
N MET A 44 -11.02 11.84 1.43
CA MET A 44 -12.23 12.53 1.90
C MET A 44 -13.48 11.78 1.45
N ASN A 45 -14.52 11.85 2.28
CA ASN A 45 -15.85 11.39 1.91
C ASN A 45 -16.61 12.56 1.30
N THR A 46 -17.11 12.38 0.08
CA THR A 46 -17.84 13.44 -0.63
C THR A 46 -18.91 12.88 -1.54
N ASN A 47 -19.90 13.72 -1.86
CA ASN A 47 -20.92 13.40 -2.85
C ASN A 47 -20.50 14.02 -4.18
N THR A 48 -20.01 13.18 -5.09
CA THR A 48 -19.43 13.61 -6.37
C THR A 48 -20.25 13.12 -7.56
N SER A 49 -20.06 13.78 -8.70
CA SER A 49 -20.61 13.31 -9.99
C SER A 49 -19.88 12.04 -10.42
N TYR A 50 -20.64 11.05 -10.89
CA TYR A 50 -20.07 9.71 -11.15
C TYR A 50 -19.64 9.49 -12.60
N LYS A 51 -20.52 9.77 -13.59
CA LYS A 51 -20.26 9.47 -15.00
C LYS A 51 -20.87 10.49 -15.94
N ALA A 52 -20.30 10.60 -17.14
CA ALA A 52 -20.85 11.44 -18.20
C ALA A 52 -22.28 11.01 -18.57
N PHE A 53 -23.07 11.96 -19.09
CA PHE A 53 -24.48 11.75 -19.49
C PHE A 53 -25.40 11.25 -18.37
N SER A 54 -25.02 11.44 -17.09
CA SER A 54 -25.85 11.18 -15.92
C SER A 54 -25.78 12.35 -14.95
N ALA A 55 -26.94 12.78 -14.43
CA ALA A 55 -27.02 13.77 -13.36
C ALA A 55 -26.89 13.15 -11.95
N ALA A 56 -26.78 11.81 -11.87
CA ALA A 56 -26.70 11.11 -10.59
C ALA A 56 -25.36 11.38 -9.89
N ARG A 57 -25.43 11.60 -8.58
CA ARG A 57 -24.28 11.72 -7.70
C ARG A 57 -24.13 10.47 -6.84
N VAL A 58 -22.89 10.14 -6.52
CA VAL A 58 -22.54 9.01 -5.66
C VAL A 58 -21.85 9.53 -4.41
N SER A 59 -22.18 8.94 -3.28
CA SER A 59 -21.47 9.17 -2.02
C SER A 59 -20.27 8.25 -2.00
N ALA A 60 -19.06 8.78 -2.06
CA ALA A 60 -17.86 7.98 -2.16
C ALA A 60 -16.72 8.54 -1.30
N HIS A 61 -15.86 7.64 -0.84
CA HIS A 61 -14.55 7.97 -0.34
C HIS A 61 -13.59 8.08 -1.53
N ILE A 62 -12.99 9.25 -1.70
CA ILE A 62 -11.94 9.50 -2.68
C ILE A 62 -10.61 9.48 -1.93
N GLY A 63 -9.71 8.58 -2.32
CA GLY A 63 -8.35 8.51 -1.79
C GLY A 63 -7.32 8.94 -2.83
N LEU A 64 -6.26 9.58 -2.37
CA LEU A 64 -5.10 9.97 -3.16
C LEU A 64 -3.84 9.46 -2.46
N HIS A 65 -3.12 8.59 -3.15
CA HIS A 65 -1.94 7.90 -2.67
C HIS A 65 -0.76 8.23 -3.60
N VAL A 66 0.08 9.17 -3.18
CA VAL A 66 1.25 9.63 -3.94
C VAL A 66 2.44 8.73 -3.61
N GLY A 67 3.03 8.13 -4.62
CA GLY A 67 4.34 7.45 -4.57
C GLY A 67 5.45 8.31 -5.16
N LEU A 68 6.66 7.74 -5.24
CA LEU A 68 7.79 8.42 -5.88
C LEU A 68 7.66 8.52 -7.39
N GLU A 69 7.09 7.48 -8.02
CA GLU A 69 7.05 7.33 -9.48
C GLU A 69 5.65 7.55 -10.06
N GLY A 70 4.64 7.77 -9.22
CA GLY A 70 3.27 7.89 -9.68
C GLY A 70 2.28 8.24 -8.57
N ILE A 71 1.02 8.41 -8.98
CA ILE A 71 -0.10 8.71 -8.10
C ILE A 71 -1.17 7.67 -8.34
N ASN A 72 -1.71 7.15 -7.25
CA ASN A 72 -2.75 6.15 -7.23
C ASN A 72 -4.02 6.78 -6.62
N ILE A 73 -5.14 6.76 -7.36
CA ILE A 73 -6.37 7.47 -7.00
C ILE A 73 -7.48 6.46 -6.81
N THR A 74 -7.99 6.35 -5.59
CA THR A 74 -9.06 5.42 -5.25
C THR A 74 -10.41 6.12 -5.22
N LEU A 75 -11.44 5.41 -5.65
CA LEU A 75 -12.84 5.86 -5.56
C LEU A 75 -13.68 4.67 -5.09
N THR A 76 -14.06 4.69 -3.81
CA THR A 76 -14.85 3.62 -3.19
C THR A 76 -16.19 4.17 -2.72
N GLY A 77 -17.29 3.60 -3.20
CA GLY A 77 -18.65 4.01 -2.83
C GLY A 77 -18.98 3.71 -1.36
N THR A 78 -19.76 4.59 -0.74
CA THR A 78 -20.34 4.42 0.60
C THR A 78 -21.88 4.53 0.53
N PRO A 79 -22.63 3.43 0.31
CA PRO A 79 -22.19 2.04 0.18
C PRO A 79 -21.55 1.70 -1.18
N VAL A 80 -20.84 0.57 -1.27
CA VAL A 80 -20.08 0.19 -2.50
C VAL A 80 -21.00 -0.01 -3.70
N GLN A 81 -22.20 -0.56 -3.48
CA GLN A 81 -23.24 -0.68 -4.51
C GLN A 81 -24.08 0.59 -4.52
N GLN A 82 -23.96 1.40 -5.58
CA GLN A 82 -24.77 2.58 -5.82
C GLN A 82 -25.16 2.64 -7.28
N LEU A 83 -26.37 3.10 -7.59
CA LEU A 83 -26.85 3.21 -8.97
C LEU A 83 -26.82 1.86 -9.74
N ASN A 84 -27.00 0.74 -9.04
CA ASN A 84 -26.83 -0.62 -9.56
C ASN A 84 -25.43 -0.93 -10.12
N GLU A 85 -24.41 -0.19 -9.68
CA GLU A 85 -23.01 -0.36 -10.06
C GLU A 85 -22.11 -0.53 -8.83
N THR A 86 -21.00 -1.24 -9.01
CA THR A 86 -19.99 -1.47 -7.97
C THR A 86 -18.93 -0.38 -8.09
N ILE A 87 -18.84 0.49 -7.09
CA ILE A 87 -17.89 1.60 -7.08
C ILE A 87 -16.74 1.23 -6.14
N ASP A 88 -15.68 0.65 -6.70
CA ASP A 88 -14.45 0.27 -5.99
C ASP A 88 -13.24 0.33 -6.94
N TYR A 89 -12.79 1.53 -7.25
CA TYR A 89 -11.69 1.79 -8.18
C TYR A 89 -10.40 2.08 -7.41
N ASN A 90 -9.27 1.60 -7.95
CA ASN A 90 -7.92 1.77 -7.41
C ASN A 90 -6.93 2.05 -8.55
#